data_AF-A0A843GS33-F1
#
_entry.id   AF-A0A843GS33-F1
#
_cell.length_a   1.000
_cell.length_b   1.000
_cell.length_c   1.000
_cell.angle_alpha   90.00
_cell.angle_beta   90.00
_cell.angle_gamma   90.00
#
_symmetry.space_group_name_H-M   'P 1'
#
loop_
_entity.id
_entity.type
_entity.pdbx_description
1 polymer ?
#
loop_
_entity_poly.entity_id
_entity_poly.type
_entity_poly.pdbx_seq_one_letter_code
_entity_poly.pdbx_strand_id
1 'polypeptide(L)'
;MKREIKHYNIDNLVSKNADINILFGERSNGKSYQLKHKRAVIKYLETGKRFILLRRFREEITSTGIEQYFQDVDVEGLTKGKYDCIIQYRKQIYLAKYNIQEMKAVKGEKIGYAMALSTEQNFAGGSFLDVEDIIFEEFMTRSRYLVEEPTKLMNLYATVDRKRGTTKLWLVGNSISRVCPYIYEWGLHEIISKQKQGTIEEKIIDSTGDDKVKLAIEFCESTGVSSHTIGWSKEMMSDGSWQSSPQPHLPKSYKCYNVCFRFIFQFQSFRFISEFLQDKEEKDKTCWFIYPMDDKKEIRKNTLVISDKIDINPYWQRNIYDITIKNENLKNLLMTFREDKIFYCNDLVGTDFKQVIDFSIRR
;
A
#
# COMPACT_ATOMS: atom_id res chain seq x y z
N MET A 1 -25.37 -13.63 -24.60
CA MET A 1 -25.35 -14.07 -23.20
C MET A 1 -25.08 -12.84 -22.34
N LYS A 2 -26.06 -12.31 -21.59
CA LYS A 2 -25.80 -11.20 -20.64
C LYS A 2 -24.87 -11.76 -19.56
N ARG A 3 -23.63 -11.25 -19.47
CA ARG A 3 -22.76 -11.55 -18.33
C ARG A 3 -23.44 -11.00 -17.08
N GLU A 4 -23.76 -11.87 -16.14
CA GLU A 4 -24.23 -11.46 -14.82
C GLU A 4 -23.06 -10.77 -14.12
N ILE A 5 -23.20 -9.48 -13.83
CA ILE A 5 -22.14 -8.72 -13.16
C ILE A 5 -22.17 -9.14 -11.70
N LYS A 6 -21.18 -9.92 -11.27
CA LYS A 6 -21.01 -10.29 -9.87
C LYS A 6 -20.53 -9.05 -9.11
N HIS A 7 -21.39 -8.48 -8.27
CA HIS A 7 -21.02 -7.38 -7.40
C HIS A 7 -20.35 -7.90 -6.14
N TYR A 8 -19.23 -7.31 -5.74
CA TYR A 8 -18.54 -7.65 -4.49
C TYR A 8 -19.48 -7.51 -3.29
N ASN A 9 -19.44 -8.46 -2.35
CA ASN A 9 -20.16 -8.40 -1.09
C ASN A 9 -19.18 -8.54 0.09
N ILE A 10 -19.16 -7.53 0.96
CA ILE A 10 -18.30 -7.47 2.13
C ILE A 10 -18.79 -8.31 3.33
N ASP A 11 -20.02 -8.83 3.31
CA ASP A 11 -20.63 -9.49 4.48
C ASP A 11 -19.82 -10.68 4.99
N ASN A 12 -19.20 -11.44 4.08
CA ASN A 12 -18.32 -12.55 4.44
C ASN A 12 -17.13 -12.10 5.28
N LEU A 13 -16.51 -10.96 4.91
CA LEU A 13 -15.42 -10.37 5.67
C LEU A 13 -15.91 -9.79 6.99
N VAL A 14 -17.04 -9.09 6.99
CA VAL A 14 -17.67 -8.55 8.20
C VAL A 14 -17.96 -9.65 9.22
N SER A 15 -18.42 -10.81 8.77
CA SER A 15 -18.74 -11.95 9.63
C SER A 15 -17.53 -12.48 10.42
N LYS A 16 -16.30 -12.20 9.97
CA LYS A 16 -15.08 -12.61 10.66
C LYS A 16 -14.84 -11.84 11.96
N ASN A 17 -15.51 -10.70 12.14
CA ASN A 17 -15.39 -9.83 13.31
C ASN A 17 -13.92 -9.48 13.67
N ALA A 18 -13.08 -9.30 12.66
CA ALA A 18 -11.69 -8.92 12.85
C ALA A 18 -11.57 -7.43 13.24
N ASP A 19 -10.52 -7.08 13.98
CA ASP A 19 -10.21 -5.71 14.39
C ASP A 19 -9.63 -4.90 13.24
N ILE A 20 -8.79 -5.55 12.44
CA ILE A 20 -8.19 -5.00 11.23
C ILE A 20 -8.62 -5.86 10.04
N ASN A 21 -9.17 -5.22 9.02
CA ASN A 21 -9.75 -5.85 7.84
C ASN A 21 -9.01 -5.32 6.61
N ILE A 22 -8.33 -6.20 5.88
CA ILE A 22 -7.54 -5.85 4.70
C ILE A 22 -8.25 -6.39 3.48
N LEU A 23 -8.61 -5.51 2.55
CA LEU A 23 -9.26 -5.86 1.30
C LEU A 23 -8.38 -5.40 0.15
N PHE A 24 -7.92 -6.35 -0.68
CA PHE A 24 -7.16 -6.00 -1.87
C PHE A 24 -7.61 -6.81 -3.08
N GLY A 25 -7.36 -6.28 -4.28
CA GLY A 25 -7.65 -6.96 -5.53
C GLY A 25 -7.98 -6.00 -6.66
N GLU A 26 -8.72 -6.51 -7.65
CA GLU A 26 -9.07 -5.83 -8.89
C GLU A 26 -9.63 -4.42 -8.67
N ARG A 27 -9.32 -3.48 -9.58
CA ARG A 27 -9.95 -2.16 -9.63
C ARG A 27 -11.43 -2.31 -9.98
N SER A 28 -12.25 -1.39 -9.49
CA SER A 28 -13.67 -1.28 -9.88
C SER A 28 -14.55 -2.51 -9.58
N ASN A 29 -14.13 -3.42 -8.69
CA ASN A 29 -14.92 -4.58 -8.28
C ASN A 29 -16.01 -4.27 -7.23
N GLY A 30 -16.07 -3.04 -6.69
CA GLY A 30 -17.10 -2.61 -5.73
C GLY A 30 -16.67 -2.58 -4.25
N LYS A 31 -15.39 -2.82 -3.92
CA LYS A 31 -14.86 -2.76 -2.54
C LYS A 31 -15.20 -1.46 -1.81
N SER A 32 -14.75 -0.33 -2.35
CA SER A 32 -14.98 1.00 -1.76
C SER A 32 -16.47 1.34 -1.67
N TYR A 33 -17.28 0.89 -2.65
CA TYR A 33 -18.72 1.08 -2.64
C TYR A 33 -19.39 0.35 -1.46
N GLN A 34 -19.13 -0.95 -1.30
CA GLN A 34 -19.70 -1.71 -0.19
C GLN A 34 -19.28 -1.16 1.18
N LEU A 35 -18.01 -0.76 1.32
CA LEU A 35 -17.49 -0.17 2.54
C LEU A 35 -18.17 1.14 2.91
N LYS A 36 -18.21 2.11 1.99
CA LYS A 36 -18.84 3.41 2.30
C LYS A 36 -20.34 3.30 2.49
N HIS A 37 -21.02 2.37 1.81
CA HIS A 37 -22.44 2.12 2.08
C HIS A 37 -22.64 1.48 3.46
N LYS A 38 -22.07 0.29 3.70
CA LYS A 38 -22.39 -0.52 4.87
C LYS A 38 -21.70 -0.05 6.14
N ARG A 39 -20.41 0.34 6.07
CA ARG A 39 -19.61 0.71 7.25
C ARG A 39 -19.59 2.20 7.56
N ALA A 40 -19.92 3.04 6.58
CA ALA A 40 -19.98 4.49 6.79
C ALA A 40 -21.43 4.98 6.92
N VAL A 41 -22.19 5.02 5.82
CA VAL A 41 -23.50 5.69 5.79
C VAL A 41 -24.59 4.90 6.51
N ILE A 42 -24.82 3.63 6.14
CA ILE A 42 -25.88 2.79 6.74
C ILE A 42 -25.64 2.60 8.23
N LYS A 43 -24.41 2.23 8.63
CA LYS A 43 -24.08 2.05 10.04
C LYS A 43 -24.35 3.32 10.85
N TYR A 44 -24.01 4.51 10.33
CA TYR A 44 -24.35 5.76 11.01
C TYR A 44 -25.87 5.93 11.16
N LEU A 45 -26.64 5.68 10.11
CA LEU A 45 -28.11 5.82 10.15
C LEU A 45 -28.76 4.84 11.14
N GLU A 46 -28.18 3.65 11.31
CA GLU A 46 -28.70 2.61 12.22
C GLU A 46 -28.28 2.83 13.68
N THR A 47 -27.07 3.35 13.92
CA THR A 47 -26.44 3.31 15.25
C THR A 47 -25.99 4.68 15.78
N GLY A 48 -25.95 5.70 14.93
CA GLY A 48 -25.35 7.01 15.21
C GLY A 48 -23.82 6.99 15.29
N LYS A 49 -23.17 5.85 15.06
CA LYS A 49 -21.72 5.70 15.11
C LYS A 49 -21.08 6.22 13.84
N ARG A 50 -20.04 7.03 14.01
CA ARG A 50 -19.37 7.75 12.93
C ARG A 50 -18.20 6.95 12.39
N PHE A 51 -17.74 7.37 11.21
CA PHE A 51 -16.56 6.81 10.57
C PHE A 51 -15.48 7.88 10.34
N ILE A 52 -14.27 7.41 10.09
CA ILE A 52 -13.17 8.21 9.54
C ILE A 52 -12.86 7.69 8.14
N LEU A 53 -12.96 8.55 7.13
CA LEU A 53 -12.37 8.31 5.82
C LEU A 53 -10.93 8.81 5.85
N LEU A 54 -9.99 7.88 5.79
CA LEU A 54 -8.56 8.12 5.85
C LEU A 54 -7.95 8.03 4.45
N ARG A 55 -7.15 9.05 4.12
CA ARG A 55 -6.23 9.06 2.98
C ARG A 55 -4.80 9.22 3.47
N ARG A 56 -3.81 9.02 2.60
CA ARG A 56 -2.40 9.12 3.00
C ARG A 56 -1.97 10.58 3.12
N PHE A 57 -2.18 11.36 2.06
CA PHE A 57 -1.74 12.75 1.93
C PHE A 57 -2.89 13.74 2.12
N ARG A 58 -2.56 14.96 2.55
CA ARG A 58 -3.54 16.03 2.79
C ARG A 58 -4.17 16.51 1.49
N GLU A 59 -3.44 16.42 0.40
CA GLU A 59 -3.84 16.79 -0.95
C GLU A 59 -4.97 15.89 -1.47
N GLU A 60 -5.13 14.69 -0.90
CA GLU A 60 -6.17 13.73 -1.27
C GLU A 60 -7.52 13.99 -0.57
N ILE A 61 -7.57 14.88 0.43
CA ILE A 61 -8.79 15.16 1.23
C ILE A 61 -9.43 16.50 0.88
N THR A 62 -9.54 16.82 -0.42
CA THR A 62 -10.26 18.01 -0.90
C THR A 62 -11.78 17.83 -0.76
N SER A 63 -12.53 18.92 -0.58
CA SER A 63 -14.00 18.85 -0.47
C SER A 63 -14.63 18.16 -1.68
N THR A 64 -14.22 18.57 -2.88
CA THR A 64 -14.68 17.98 -4.13
C THR A 64 -14.35 16.49 -4.24
N GLY A 65 -13.13 16.07 -3.88
CA GLY A 65 -12.75 14.65 -3.95
C GLY A 65 -13.54 13.77 -3.00
N ILE A 66 -13.81 14.27 -1.78
CA ILE A 66 -14.61 13.55 -0.79
C ILE A 66 -16.09 13.51 -1.20
N GLU A 67 -16.64 14.61 -1.71
CA GLU A 67 -18.02 14.66 -2.23
C GLU A 67 -18.22 13.70 -3.42
N GLN A 68 -17.29 13.69 -4.36
CA GLN A 68 -17.29 12.75 -5.50
C GLN A 68 -17.20 11.29 -5.02
N TYR A 69 -16.44 11.01 -3.96
CA TYR A 69 -16.36 9.66 -3.39
C TYR A 69 -17.71 9.15 -2.90
N PHE A 70 -18.64 10.01 -2.48
CA PHE A 70 -19.98 9.63 -2.00
C PHE A 70 -21.10 9.85 -3.03
N GLN A 71 -20.78 10.31 -4.24
CA GLN A 71 -21.79 10.73 -5.23
C GLN A 71 -22.72 9.59 -5.70
N ASP A 72 -22.23 8.36 -5.68
CA ASP A 72 -22.95 7.14 -6.05
C ASP A 72 -23.76 6.53 -4.89
N VAL A 73 -23.78 7.17 -3.72
CA VAL A 73 -24.63 6.78 -2.59
C VAL A 73 -26.02 7.36 -2.77
N ASP A 74 -27.05 6.51 -2.75
CA ASP A 74 -28.46 6.93 -2.72
C ASP A 74 -28.85 7.49 -1.33
N VAL A 75 -28.38 8.70 -1.03
CA VAL A 75 -28.63 9.38 0.25
C VAL A 75 -30.12 9.68 0.44
N GLU A 76 -30.83 10.04 -0.63
CA GLU A 76 -32.25 10.35 -0.57
C GLU A 76 -33.08 9.13 -0.18
N GLY A 77 -32.85 7.98 -0.83
CA GLY A 77 -33.50 6.72 -0.48
C GLY A 77 -33.16 6.28 0.94
N LEU A 78 -31.87 6.28 1.31
CA LEU A 78 -31.41 5.84 2.63
C LEU A 78 -31.95 6.71 3.78
N THR A 79 -32.17 8.00 3.54
CA THR A 79 -32.64 8.95 4.56
C THR A 79 -34.12 9.30 4.44
N LYS A 80 -34.87 8.62 3.55
CA LYS A 80 -36.29 8.86 3.29
C LYS A 80 -36.58 10.34 2.95
N GLY A 81 -35.73 10.95 2.13
CA GLY A 81 -35.86 12.34 1.67
C GLY A 81 -35.45 13.43 2.67
N LYS A 82 -34.92 13.06 3.84
CA LYS A 82 -34.41 14.03 4.84
C LYS A 82 -33.16 14.75 4.30
N TYR A 83 -32.29 14.02 3.61
CA TYR A 83 -31.06 14.49 3.00
C TYR A 83 -30.96 13.93 1.58
N ASP A 84 -30.21 14.59 0.70
CA ASP A 84 -30.06 14.18 -0.71
C ASP A 84 -28.59 14.07 -1.14
N CYS A 85 -27.66 14.57 -0.34
CA CYS A 85 -26.24 14.54 -0.65
C CYS A 85 -25.36 14.43 0.60
N ILE A 86 -24.07 14.16 0.37
CA ILE A 86 -23.03 14.22 1.39
C ILE A 86 -22.06 15.32 1.00
N ILE A 87 -21.70 16.17 1.97
CA ILE A 87 -20.72 17.26 1.78
C ILE A 87 -19.59 17.18 2.78
N GLN A 88 -18.45 17.75 2.39
CA GLN A 88 -17.31 17.91 3.28
C GLN A 88 -17.16 19.38 3.67
N TYR A 89 -17.04 19.63 4.96
CA TYR A 89 -16.75 20.97 5.47
C TYR A 89 -15.76 20.89 6.64
N ARG A 90 -14.63 21.59 6.50
CA ARG A 90 -13.57 21.64 7.54
C ARG A 90 -13.18 20.25 8.07
N LYS A 91 -12.92 19.29 7.16
CA LYS A 91 -12.53 17.91 7.48
C LYS A 91 -13.60 17.07 8.19
N GLN A 92 -14.84 17.56 8.24
CA GLN A 92 -16.01 16.81 8.73
C GLN A 92 -16.91 16.48 7.54
N ILE A 93 -17.54 15.31 7.60
CA ILE A 93 -18.43 14.78 6.56
C ILE A 93 -19.86 14.85 7.11
N TYR A 94 -20.77 15.43 6.33
CA TYR A 94 -22.15 15.65 6.72
C TYR A 94 -23.11 15.07 5.70
N LEU A 95 -24.23 14.53 6.19
CA LEU A 95 -25.44 14.49 5.39
C LEU A 95 -25.92 15.92 5.16
N ALA A 96 -26.41 16.21 3.96
CA ALA A 96 -26.86 17.54 3.59
C ALA A 96 -28.09 17.49 2.68
N LYS A 97 -28.76 18.63 2.60
CA LYS A 97 -29.87 18.84 1.68
C LYS A 97 -29.52 19.97 0.73
N TYR A 98 -29.62 19.73 -0.57
CA TYR A 98 -29.35 20.75 -1.57
C TYR A 98 -30.52 21.74 -1.65
N ASN A 99 -30.25 23.00 -1.34
CA ASN A 99 -31.23 24.07 -1.51
C ASN A 99 -31.10 24.65 -2.92
N ILE A 100 -32.09 24.36 -3.77
CA ILE A 100 -32.15 24.83 -5.16
C ILE A 100 -32.21 26.36 -5.24
N GLN A 101 -32.92 27.03 -4.31
CA GLN A 101 -33.09 28.48 -4.33
C GLN A 101 -31.79 29.22 -4.01
N GLU A 102 -31.01 28.69 -3.06
CA GLU A 102 -29.72 29.29 -2.65
C GLU A 102 -28.53 28.74 -3.43
N MET A 103 -28.75 27.72 -4.28
CA MET A 103 -27.72 26.93 -4.96
C MET A 103 -26.61 26.46 -4.00
N LYS A 104 -27.01 26.01 -2.81
CA LYS A 104 -26.09 25.61 -1.73
C LYS A 104 -26.60 24.39 -0.99
N ALA A 105 -25.67 23.53 -0.59
CA ALA A 105 -25.96 22.43 0.31
C ALA A 105 -26.05 22.94 1.76
N VAL A 106 -27.16 22.64 2.42
CA VAL A 106 -27.38 22.95 3.84
C VAL A 106 -26.91 21.74 4.66
N LYS A 107 -25.92 21.97 5.52
CA LYS A 107 -25.36 20.94 6.41
C LYS A 107 -26.41 20.42 7.37
N GLY A 108 -26.58 19.10 7.40
CA GLY A 108 -27.34 18.39 8.39
C GLY A 108 -26.44 17.71 9.41
N GLU A 109 -26.65 16.42 9.59
CA GLU A 109 -25.95 15.61 10.58
C GLU A 109 -24.50 15.30 10.18
N LYS A 110 -23.58 15.44 11.14
CA LYS A 110 -22.19 15.00 10.98
C LYS A 110 -22.13 13.48 11.08
N ILE A 111 -21.70 12.82 10.02
CA ILE A 111 -21.63 11.35 9.92
C ILE A 111 -20.21 10.80 10.00
N GLY A 112 -19.20 11.66 9.80
CA GLY A 112 -17.82 11.21 9.84
C GLY A 112 -16.80 12.33 9.72
N TYR A 113 -15.55 11.92 9.55
CA TYR A 113 -14.39 12.79 9.43
C TYR A 113 -13.58 12.39 8.20
N ALA A 114 -12.99 13.37 7.52
CA ALA A 114 -11.99 13.16 6.47
C ALA A 114 -10.61 13.48 7.05
N MET A 115 -9.74 12.48 7.15
CA MET A 115 -8.41 12.63 7.75
C MET A 115 -7.32 12.22 6.76
N ALA A 116 -6.14 12.81 6.94
CA ALA A 116 -4.94 12.44 6.21
C ALA A 116 -3.89 11.92 7.19
N LEU A 117 -3.35 10.74 6.93
CA LEU A 117 -2.38 10.07 7.78
C LEU A 117 -1.08 10.87 7.93
N SER A 118 -0.66 11.57 6.88
CA SER A 118 0.45 12.54 6.89
C SER A 118 0.32 13.64 7.95
N THR A 119 -0.89 13.86 8.47
CA THR A 119 -1.18 14.89 9.48
C THR A 119 -1.70 14.30 10.79
N GLU A 120 -1.44 13.01 11.05
CA GLU A 120 -1.99 12.28 12.22
C GLU A 120 -1.77 13.01 13.55
N GLN A 121 -0.60 13.64 13.72
CA GLN A 121 -0.17 14.25 14.98
C GLN A 121 -1.13 15.36 15.43
N ASN A 122 -1.78 16.02 14.48
CA ASN A 122 -2.73 17.08 14.76
C ASN A 122 -4.02 16.57 15.41
N PHE A 123 -4.28 15.26 15.37
CA PHE A 123 -5.48 14.64 15.91
C PHE A 123 -5.29 14.05 17.31
N ALA A 124 -4.06 14.00 17.85
CA ALA A 124 -3.78 13.44 19.18
C ALA A 124 -4.60 14.10 20.31
N GLY A 125 -4.91 15.39 20.19
CA GLY A 125 -5.76 16.12 21.15
C GLY A 125 -7.27 16.00 20.90
N GLY A 126 -7.69 15.42 19.77
CA GLY A 126 -9.09 15.31 19.36
C GLY A 126 -9.82 14.16 20.07
N SER A 127 -11.13 14.33 20.31
CA SER A 127 -12.01 13.27 20.83
C SER A 127 -12.79 12.61 19.69
N PHE A 128 -12.61 11.30 19.52
CA PHE A 128 -13.26 10.47 18.49
C PHE A 128 -13.97 9.26 19.12
N LEU A 129 -14.55 9.46 20.32
CA LEU A 129 -15.27 8.41 21.05
C LEU A 129 -16.52 7.90 20.31
N ASP A 130 -17.00 8.69 19.36
CA ASP A 130 -18.14 8.41 18.49
C ASP A 130 -17.79 7.61 17.24
N VAL A 131 -16.51 7.27 17.03
CA VAL A 131 -16.03 6.55 15.85
C VAL A 131 -15.87 5.06 16.13
N GLU A 132 -16.41 4.24 15.23
CA GLU A 132 -16.24 2.78 15.24
C GLU A 132 -15.58 2.21 13.98
N ASP A 133 -15.47 2.99 12.90
CA ASP A 133 -14.85 2.51 11.66
C ASP A 133 -13.85 3.54 11.12
N ILE A 134 -12.62 3.09 10.87
CA ILE A 134 -11.61 3.84 10.12
C ILE A 134 -11.46 3.16 8.77
N ILE A 135 -11.77 3.87 7.69
CA ILE A 135 -11.70 3.37 6.32
C ILE A 135 -10.51 4.04 5.64
N PHE A 136 -9.42 3.29 5.48
CA PHE A 136 -8.22 3.72 4.77
C PHE A 136 -8.28 3.28 3.31
N GLU A 137 -8.69 4.22 2.46
CA GLU A 137 -8.71 4.03 1.01
C GLU A 137 -7.31 4.16 0.39
N GLU A 138 -7.01 3.28 -0.56
CA GLU A 138 -5.74 3.21 -1.29
C GLU A 138 -4.50 3.09 -0.39
N PHE A 139 -4.61 2.24 0.64
CA PHE A 139 -3.51 1.97 1.57
C PHE A 139 -2.29 1.30 0.89
N MET A 140 -2.50 0.61 -0.24
CA MET A 140 -1.40 0.18 -1.12
C MET A 140 -1.25 1.20 -2.26
N THR A 141 -0.03 1.69 -2.45
CA THR A 141 0.28 2.70 -3.48
C THR A 141 1.40 2.26 -4.41
N ARG A 142 1.42 2.85 -5.62
CA ARG A 142 2.52 2.76 -6.59
C ARG A 142 3.55 3.87 -6.39
N SER A 143 3.16 4.91 -5.67
CA SER A 143 3.99 6.05 -5.35
C SER A 143 4.77 5.77 -4.06
N ARG A 144 5.14 6.82 -3.33
CA ARG A 144 5.88 6.68 -2.07
C ARG A 144 4.93 6.52 -0.89
N TYR A 145 5.32 5.67 0.05
CA TYR A 145 4.74 5.61 1.40
C TYR A 145 5.29 6.74 2.27
N LEU A 146 4.59 7.06 3.36
CA LEU A 146 5.14 7.91 4.41
C LEU A 146 6.26 7.16 5.15
N VAL A 147 7.23 7.91 5.68
CA VAL A 147 8.20 7.35 6.63
C VAL A 147 7.43 6.81 7.84
N GLU A 148 7.71 5.55 8.20
CA GLU A 148 7.08 4.80 9.29
C GLU A 148 5.54 4.81 9.22
N GLU A 149 4.98 4.66 8.02
CA GLU A 149 3.53 4.70 7.78
C GLU A 149 2.70 3.73 8.65
N PRO A 150 3.11 2.45 8.83
CA PRO A 150 2.38 1.54 9.71
C PRO A 150 2.29 2.02 11.16
N THR A 151 3.40 2.55 11.70
CA THR A 151 3.46 3.10 13.06
C THR A 151 2.54 4.31 13.20
N LYS A 152 2.55 5.22 12.21
CA LYS A 152 1.63 6.36 12.17
C LYS A 152 0.17 5.93 12.14
N LEU A 153 -0.15 4.90 11.36
CA LEU A 153 -1.52 4.37 11.30
C LEU A 153 -1.95 3.80 12.66
N MET A 154 -1.07 3.06 13.33
CA MET A 154 -1.36 2.51 14.65
C MET A 154 -1.48 3.59 15.73
N ASN A 155 -0.70 4.67 15.66
CA ASN A 155 -0.85 5.82 16.56
C ASN A 155 -2.20 6.52 16.37
N LEU A 156 -2.63 6.72 15.12
CA LEU A 156 -3.95 7.26 14.81
C LEU A 156 -5.05 6.32 15.32
N TYR A 157 -4.93 5.02 15.07
CA TYR A 157 -5.86 4.01 15.56
C TYR A 157 -6.00 4.07 17.10
N ALA A 158 -4.89 4.09 17.83
CA ALA A 158 -4.87 4.19 19.28
C ALA A 158 -5.51 5.49 19.79
N THR A 159 -5.31 6.60 19.08
CA THR A 159 -5.93 7.91 19.38
C THR A 159 -7.46 7.87 19.24
N VAL A 160 -7.96 7.14 18.25
CA VAL A 160 -9.40 7.02 17.95
C VAL A 160 -10.08 6.02 18.89
N ASP A 161 -9.53 4.80 18.98
CA ASP A 161 -10.11 3.73 19.79
C ASP A 161 -9.98 4.01 21.29
N ARG A 162 -8.88 4.63 21.74
CA ARG A 162 -8.61 4.94 23.14
C ARG A 162 -8.85 3.76 24.09
N LYS A 163 -8.38 2.56 23.70
CA LYS A 163 -8.50 1.30 24.46
C LYS A 163 -9.94 0.81 24.64
N ARG A 164 -10.88 1.23 23.78
CA ARG A 164 -12.26 0.73 23.81
C ARG A 164 -12.36 -0.67 23.20
N GLY A 165 -11.47 -1.03 22.27
CA GLY A 165 -11.55 -2.28 21.51
C GLY A 165 -12.78 -2.34 20.59
N THR A 166 -13.38 -1.19 20.28
CA THR A 166 -14.63 -1.09 19.50
C THR A 166 -14.39 -0.64 18.07
N THR A 167 -13.26 0.05 17.82
CA THR A 167 -12.96 0.61 16.52
C THR A 167 -12.37 -0.45 15.59
N LYS A 168 -12.99 -0.60 14.42
CA LYS A 168 -12.54 -1.48 13.34
C LYS A 168 -11.77 -0.67 12.29
N LEU A 169 -10.66 -1.21 11.82
CA LEU A 169 -9.81 -0.61 10.80
C LEU A 169 -10.00 -1.37 9.48
N TRP A 170 -10.26 -0.64 8.40
CA TRP A 170 -10.50 -1.17 7.05
C TRP A 170 -9.45 -0.63 6.09
N LEU A 171 -8.57 -1.47 5.58
CA LEU A 171 -7.53 -1.11 4.62
C LEU A 171 -7.95 -1.58 3.22
N VAL A 172 -8.19 -0.64 2.31
CA VAL A 172 -8.73 -0.92 0.97
C VAL A 172 -7.69 -0.65 -0.11
N GLY A 173 -7.28 -1.67 -0.83
CA GLY A 173 -6.23 -1.62 -1.84
C GLY A 173 -6.74 -2.05 -3.21
N ASN A 174 -6.43 -1.27 -4.24
CA ASN A 174 -6.74 -1.59 -5.64
C ASN A 174 -5.54 -2.14 -6.41
N SER A 175 -4.46 -2.45 -5.71
CA SER A 175 -3.17 -2.81 -6.28
C SER A 175 -2.47 -3.74 -5.30
N ILE A 176 -1.91 -4.84 -5.80
CA ILE A 176 -1.08 -5.71 -4.98
C ILE A 176 0.38 -5.27 -5.18
N SER A 177 0.93 -4.56 -4.20
CA SER A 177 2.35 -4.22 -4.13
C SER A 177 3.02 -5.11 -3.08
N ARG A 178 4.13 -5.77 -3.45
CA ARG A 178 4.95 -6.55 -2.49
C ARG A 178 5.64 -5.65 -1.48
N VAL A 179 5.90 -4.40 -1.87
CA VAL A 179 6.61 -3.39 -1.07
C VAL A 179 5.66 -2.59 -0.19
N CYS A 180 4.52 -3.17 0.17
CA CYS A 180 3.60 -2.53 1.09
C CYS A 180 4.15 -2.66 2.52
N PRO A 181 4.47 -1.54 3.22
CA PRO A 181 5.13 -1.60 4.52
C PRO A 181 4.27 -2.29 5.58
N TYR A 182 2.93 -2.24 5.45
CA TYR A 182 2.00 -2.98 6.32
C TYR A 182 2.15 -4.50 6.18
N ILE A 183 2.41 -4.99 4.96
CA ILE A 183 2.61 -6.42 4.73
C ILE A 183 3.85 -6.90 5.48
N TYR A 184 4.90 -6.08 5.48
CA TYR A 184 6.15 -6.38 6.18
C TYR A 184 5.99 -6.29 7.70
N GLU A 185 5.57 -5.13 8.19
CA GLU A 185 5.48 -4.85 9.63
C GLU A 185 4.57 -5.85 10.35
N TRP A 186 3.48 -6.28 9.71
CA TRP A 186 2.52 -7.22 10.29
C TRP A 186 2.78 -8.67 9.89
N GLY A 187 3.90 -8.97 9.21
CA GLY A 187 4.31 -10.31 8.81
C GLY A 187 3.29 -11.03 7.93
N LEU A 188 2.66 -10.32 6.99
CA LEU A 188 1.60 -10.84 6.10
C LEU A 188 2.15 -11.39 4.78
N HIS A 189 3.47 -11.38 4.58
CA HIS A 189 4.11 -11.72 3.31
C HIS A 189 3.74 -13.13 2.82
N GLU A 190 3.76 -14.13 3.72
CA GLU A 190 3.39 -15.50 3.36
C GLU A 190 1.91 -15.66 3.02
N ILE A 191 1.02 -14.98 3.77
CA ILE A 191 -0.42 -15.03 3.52
C ILE A 191 -0.69 -14.44 2.13
N ILE A 192 -0.27 -13.20 1.89
CA ILE A 192 -0.60 -12.49 0.65
C ILE A 192 0.05 -13.13 -0.58
N SER A 193 1.24 -13.75 -0.44
CA SER A 193 1.90 -14.44 -1.56
C SER A 193 1.27 -15.78 -1.94
N LYS A 194 0.66 -16.50 -0.99
CA LYS A 194 0.06 -17.82 -1.22
C LYS A 194 -1.45 -17.78 -1.39
N GLN A 195 -2.09 -16.69 -0.95
CA GLN A 195 -3.54 -16.55 -0.95
C GLN A 195 -4.10 -16.56 -2.38
N LYS A 196 -5.19 -17.29 -2.56
CA LYS A 196 -5.91 -17.37 -3.84
C LYS A 196 -6.95 -16.25 -3.91
N GLN A 197 -7.21 -15.76 -5.11
CA GLN A 197 -8.27 -14.78 -5.30
C GLN A 197 -9.63 -15.37 -4.91
N GLY A 198 -10.48 -14.55 -4.27
CA GLY A 198 -11.78 -14.92 -3.73
C GLY A 198 -11.74 -15.52 -2.33
N THR A 199 -10.59 -15.62 -1.66
CA THR A 199 -10.49 -16.20 -0.32
C THR A 199 -10.25 -15.15 0.77
N ILE A 200 -10.61 -15.51 2.00
CA ILE A 200 -10.33 -14.74 3.21
C ILE A 200 -9.44 -15.59 4.12
N GLU A 201 -8.31 -15.03 4.53
CA GLU A 201 -7.40 -15.63 5.51
C GLU A 201 -7.46 -14.83 6.81
N GLU A 202 -7.27 -15.50 7.95
CA GLU A 202 -7.29 -14.87 9.27
C GLU A 202 -5.90 -14.99 9.92
N LYS A 203 -5.44 -13.92 10.57
CA LYS A 203 -4.20 -13.92 11.34
C LYS A 203 -4.43 -13.27 12.68
N ILE A 204 -3.87 -13.85 13.74
CA ILE A 204 -3.83 -13.22 15.05
C ILE A 204 -2.41 -12.69 15.28
N ILE A 205 -2.32 -11.45 15.74
CA ILE A 205 -1.06 -10.82 16.12
C ILE A 205 -1.14 -10.50 17.61
N ASP A 206 -0.14 -10.92 18.37
CA ASP A 206 -0.02 -10.56 19.78
C ASP A 206 0.34 -9.07 19.89
N SER A 207 -0.42 -8.35 20.71
CA SER A 207 -0.18 -6.95 21.03
C SER A 207 0.68 -6.85 22.30
N THR A 208 0.74 -5.66 22.90
CA THR A 208 1.34 -5.48 24.22
C THR A 208 0.51 -6.18 25.29
N GLY A 209 1.11 -7.14 26.01
CA GLY A 209 0.46 -7.89 27.08
C GLY A 209 -0.28 -9.12 26.57
N ASP A 210 -1.48 -9.39 27.10
CA ASP A 210 -2.33 -10.54 26.72
C ASP A 210 -3.34 -10.20 25.60
N ASP A 211 -3.34 -8.96 25.12
CA ASP A 211 -4.26 -8.50 24.08
C ASP A 211 -3.89 -9.08 22.71
N LYS A 212 -4.89 -9.59 22.00
CA LYS A 212 -4.74 -10.19 20.67
C LYS A 212 -5.51 -9.36 19.64
N VAL A 213 -4.83 -8.99 18.55
CA VAL A 213 -5.46 -8.28 17.44
C VAL A 213 -5.77 -9.28 16.34
N LYS A 214 -7.05 -9.37 15.96
CA LYS A 214 -7.50 -10.23 14.88
C LYS A 214 -7.46 -9.49 13.55
N LEU A 215 -6.77 -10.05 12.57
CA LEU A 215 -6.73 -9.59 11.19
C LEU A 215 -7.57 -10.53 10.31
N ALA A 216 -8.38 -9.96 9.42
CA ALA A 216 -8.97 -10.68 8.30
C ALA A 216 -8.47 -10.07 6.98
N ILE A 217 -7.91 -10.91 6.11
CA ILE A 217 -7.23 -10.54 4.88
C ILE A 217 -7.98 -11.15 3.71
N GLU A 218 -8.62 -10.33 2.88
CA GLU A 218 -9.35 -10.77 1.70
C GLU A 218 -8.62 -10.37 0.41
N PHE A 219 -8.31 -11.38 -0.40
CA PHE A 219 -8.01 -11.17 -1.82
C PHE A 219 -9.34 -11.25 -2.58
N CYS A 220 -9.94 -10.10 -2.88
CA CYS A 220 -11.31 -10.03 -3.39
C CYS A 220 -11.46 -10.69 -4.77
N GLU A 221 -12.60 -11.37 -4.95
CA GLU A 221 -12.98 -12.02 -6.22
C GLU A 221 -12.96 -11.01 -7.39
N SER A 222 -12.52 -11.47 -8.56
CA SER A 222 -12.60 -10.69 -9.80
C SER A 222 -14.04 -10.63 -10.29
N THR A 223 -14.41 -9.50 -10.89
CA THR A 223 -15.73 -9.37 -11.53
C THR A 223 -15.80 -10.04 -12.91
N GLY A 224 -14.64 -10.44 -13.47
CA GLY A 224 -14.54 -11.00 -14.82
C GLY A 224 -14.85 -10.01 -15.94
N VAL A 225 -14.98 -8.71 -15.62
CA VAL A 225 -15.27 -7.64 -16.59
C VAL A 225 -13.97 -6.97 -16.98
N SER A 226 -13.54 -7.15 -18.22
CA SER A 226 -12.34 -6.47 -18.72
C SER A 226 -12.60 -4.97 -18.86
N SER A 227 -11.71 -4.15 -18.32
CA SER A 227 -11.64 -2.73 -18.69
C SER A 227 -11.35 -2.59 -20.19
N HIS A 228 -11.96 -1.60 -20.85
CA HIS A 228 -11.69 -1.26 -22.27
C HIS A 228 -10.31 -0.59 -22.45
N THR A 229 -9.37 -0.86 -21.54
CA THR A 229 -8.01 -0.32 -21.56
C THR A 229 -7.11 -1.15 -22.45
N ILE A 230 -6.13 -0.50 -23.07
CA ILE A 230 -5.21 -1.10 -24.03
C ILE A 230 -3.82 -1.26 -23.39
N GLY A 231 -3.09 -2.28 -23.82
CA GLY A 231 -1.71 -2.54 -23.39
C GLY A 231 -1.60 -2.93 -21.92
N TRP A 232 -0.48 -2.56 -21.30
CA TRP A 232 -0.14 -2.88 -19.90
C TRP A 232 -1.23 -2.49 -18.88
N SER A 233 -1.99 -1.43 -19.15
CA SER A 233 -3.11 -1.00 -18.31
C SER A 233 -4.23 -2.06 -18.18
N LYS A 234 -4.36 -2.97 -19.16
CA LYS A 234 -5.33 -4.07 -19.16
C LYS A 234 -4.97 -5.14 -18.12
N GLU A 235 -3.73 -5.62 -18.15
CA GLU A 235 -3.22 -6.63 -17.19
C GLU A 235 -3.30 -6.10 -15.75
N MET A 236 -3.04 -4.81 -15.57
CA MET A 236 -3.11 -4.11 -14.29
C MET A 236 -4.54 -3.96 -13.74
N MET A 237 -5.55 -4.02 -14.61
CA MET A 237 -6.95 -3.85 -14.23
C MET A 237 -7.69 -5.15 -14.05
N SER A 238 -7.36 -6.24 -14.77
CA SER A 238 -8.16 -7.47 -14.77
C SER A 238 -7.77 -8.50 -13.71
N ASP A 239 -6.47 -8.65 -13.42
CA ASP A 239 -5.99 -9.86 -12.72
C ASP A 239 -5.53 -9.58 -11.28
N GLY A 240 -5.45 -8.30 -10.89
CA GLY A 240 -4.87 -7.92 -9.60
C GLY A 240 -3.44 -8.47 -9.39
N SER A 241 -2.75 -8.91 -10.45
CA SER A 241 -1.45 -9.55 -10.36
C SER A 241 -0.38 -8.59 -9.81
N TRP A 242 0.68 -9.17 -9.22
CA TRP A 242 1.78 -8.40 -8.62
C TRP A 242 2.30 -7.35 -9.58
N GLN A 243 2.22 -6.09 -9.16
CA GLN A 243 2.55 -4.98 -10.04
C GLN A 243 4.05 -4.84 -10.22
N SER A 244 4.46 -4.75 -11.47
CA SER A 244 5.78 -4.28 -11.84
C SER A 244 5.64 -3.04 -12.72
N SER A 245 6.72 -2.37 -13.11
CA SER A 245 6.84 -1.45 -14.25
C SER A 245 7.86 -2.04 -15.21
N PRO A 246 7.79 -1.85 -16.54
CA PRO A 246 8.79 -2.40 -17.45
C PRO A 246 10.19 -1.95 -17.03
N GLN A 247 11.10 -2.90 -16.85
CA GLN A 247 12.48 -2.67 -16.44
C GLN A 247 13.45 -3.15 -17.51
N PRO A 248 14.64 -2.55 -17.59
CA PRO A 248 15.69 -3.05 -18.47
C PRO A 248 16.12 -4.46 -18.05
N HIS A 249 16.09 -5.40 -18.99
CA HIS A 249 16.62 -6.76 -18.84
C HIS A 249 17.95 -6.93 -19.56
N LEU A 250 18.76 -7.89 -19.14
CA LEU A 250 20.03 -8.17 -19.79
C LEU A 250 19.82 -8.40 -21.30
N PRO A 251 20.63 -7.75 -22.17
CA PRO A 251 20.46 -7.86 -23.61
C PRO A 251 20.90 -9.23 -24.17
N LYS A 252 21.79 -9.93 -23.45
CA LYS A 252 22.19 -11.32 -23.75
C LYS A 252 21.85 -12.23 -22.56
N SER A 253 21.94 -13.54 -22.78
CA SER A 253 21.81 -14.52 -21.69
C SER A 253 22.85 -14.24 -20.59
N TYR A 254 22.48 -14.40 -19.32
CA TYR A 254 23.39 -14.27 -18.18
C TYR A 254 24.71 -15.07 -18.34
N LYS A 255 24.64 -16.23 -19.02
CA LYS A 255 25.81 -17.09 -19.29
C LYS A 255 26.87 -16.43 -20.19
N CYS A 256 26.50 -15.40 -20.95
CA CYS A 256 27.39 -14.62 -21.82
C CYS A 256 28.22 -13.58 -21.04
N TYR A 257 28.07 -13.49 -19.73
CA TYR A 257 28.77 -12.53 -18.88
C TYR A 257 29.70 -13.21 -17.88
N ASN A 258 30.76 -12.51 -17.50
CA ASN A 258 31.59 -12.82 -16.34
C ASN A 258 31.12 -11.97 -15.15
N VAL A 259 31.02 -12.60 -13.98
CA VAL A 259 30.74 -11.88 -12.72
C VAL A 259 32.06 -11.34 -12.18
N CYS A 260 32.24 -10.03 -12.26
CA CYS A 260 33.46 -9.35 -11.82
C CYS A 260 33.40 -8.93 -10.35
N PHE A 261 32.20 -8.59 -9.86
CA PHE A 261 31.99 -8.19 -8.47
C PHE A 261 30.56 -8.52 -8.04
N ARG A 262 30.36 -8.81 -6.75
CA ARG A 262 29.04 -9.09 -6.18
C ARG A 262 28.93 -8.47 -4.80
N PHE A 263 27.80 -7.84 -4.54
CA PHE A 263 27.42 -7.34 -3.22
C PHE A 263 25.90 -7.48 -3.01
N ILE A 264 25.42 -7.15 -1.82
CA ILE A 264 24.02 -7.34 -1.43
C ILE A 264 23.39 -5.99 -1.10
N PHE A 265 22.14 -5.82 -1.52
CA PHE A 265 21.25 -4.80 -0.97
C PHE A 265 20.31 -5.46 0.04
N GLN A 266 20.17 -4.87 1.23
CA GLN A 266 19.21 -5.30 2.23
C GLN A 266 18.41 -4.10 2.72
N PHE A 267 17.17 -3.98 2.26
CA PHE A 267 16.26 -2.91 2.65
C PHE A 267 14.94 -3.51 3.09
N GLN A 268 14.46 -3.15 4.28
CA GLN A 268 13.23 -3.73 4.85
C GLN A 268 13.33 -5.28 4.89
N SER A 269 12.34 -6.01 4.36
CA SER A 269 12.40 -7.47 4.12
C SER A 269 13.23 -7.88 2.91
N PHE A 270 13.49 -6.97 1.98
CA PHE A 270 13.97 -7.36 0.67
C PHE A 270 15.49 -7.48 0.68
N ARG A 271 15.96 -8.62 0.20
CA ARG A 271 17.36 -8.85 -0.11
C ARG A 271 17.54 -9.02 -1.61
N PHE A 272 18.45 -8.25 -2.18
CA PHE A 272 18.83 -8.38 -3.57
C PHE A 272 20.32 -8.64 -3.69
N ILE A 273 20.69 -9.48 -4.64
CA ILE A 273 22.06 -9.60 -5.08
C ILE A 273 22.26 -8.62 -6.22
N SER A 274 23.34 -7.86 -6.14
CA SER A 274 23.82 -7.00 -7.23
C SER A 274 25.16 -7.51 -7.74
N GLU A 275 25.26 -7.69 -9.04
CA GLU A 275 26.45 -8.17 -9.71
C GLU A 275 26.95 -7.17 -10.74
N PHE A 276 28.25 -6.91 -10.73
CA PHE A 276 28.92 -6.25 -11.83
C PHE A 276 29.28 -7.29 -12.88
N LEU A 277 28.67 -7.17 -14.05
CA LEU A 277 28.82 -8.08 -15.16
C LEU A 277 29.68 -7.43 -16.26
N GLN A 278 30.57 -8.23 -16.84
CA GLN A 278 31.33 -7.88 -18.05
C GLN A 278 30.98 -8.88 -19.14
N ASP A 279 30.68 -8.39 -20.35
CA ASP A 279 30.41 -9.25 -21.50
C ASP A 279 31.67 -10.06 -21.87
N LYS A 280 31.50 -11.35 -22.15
CA LYS A 280 32.61 -12.27 -22.46
C LYS A 280 33.24 -11.99 -23.83
N GLU A 281 32.45 -11.52 -24.78
CA GLU A 281 32.89 -11.21 -26.14
C GLU A 281 33.32 -9.74 -26.24
N GLU A 282 32.46 -8.83 -25.76
CA GLU A 282 32.66 -7.39 -25.83
C GLU A 282 33.15 -6.85 -24.49
N LYS A 283 34.44 -7.06 -24.18
CA LYS A 283 35.02 -6.80 -22.84
C LYS A 283 34.86 -5.37 -22.33
N ASP A 284 34.61 -4.40 -23.19
CA ASP A 284 34.33 -3.00 -22.86
C ASP A 284 32.89 -2.78 -22.36
N LYS A 285 31.96 -3.71 -22.65
CA LYS A 285 30.57 -3.64 -22.20
C LYS A 285 30.41 -4.23 -20.81
N THR A 286 30.02 -3.37 -19.88
CA THR A 286 29.75 -3.72 -18.48
C THR A 286 28.40 -3.22 -18.03
N CYS A 287 27.76 -3.96 -17.11
CA CYS A 287 26.49 -3.55 -16.53
C CYS A 287 26.32 -4.08 -15.10
N TRP A 288 25.33 -3.54 -14.38
CA TRP A 288 24.89 -4.04 -13.09
C TRP A 288 23.65 -4.91 -13.28
N PHE A 289 23.64 -6.08 -12.68
CA PHE A 289 22.50 -6.99 -12.72
C PHE A 289 21.95 -7.23 -11.32
N ILE A 290 20.63 -7.08 -11.16
CA ILE A 290 19.93 -7.17 -9.87
C ILE A 290 18.90 -8.30 -9.92
N TYR A 291 18.96 -9.17 -8.91
CA TYR A 291 18.04 -10.29 -8.73
C TYR A 291 17.82 -10.60 -7.25
N PRO A 292 16.70 -11.24 -6.86
CA PRO A 292 16.38 -11.47 -5.45
C PRO A 292 17.34 -12.48 -4.82
N MET A 293 17.65 -12.25 -3.55
CA MET A 293 18.33 -13.21 -2.69
C MET A 293 17.30 -14.04 -1.92
N ASP A 294 17.58 -15.33 -1.74
CA ASP A 294 16.77 -16.18 -0.88
C ASP A 294 16.90 -15.75 0.60
N ASP A 295 15.78 -15.48 1.26
CA ASP A 295 15.71 -15.02 2.65
C ASP A 295 16.34 -16.01 3.64
N LYS A 296 16.36 -17.31 3.30
CA LYS A 296 16.95 -18.36 4.13
C LYS A 296 18.48 -18.42 4.03
N LYS A 297 19.08 -17.76 3.04
CA LYS A 297 20.54 -17.75 2.89
C LYS A 297 21.15 -16.69 3.78
N GLU A 298 22.08 -17.12 4.63
CA GLU A 298 22.88 -16.20 5.43
C GLU A 298 23.85 -15.40 4.55
N ILE A 299 24.01 -14.12 4.90
CA ILE A 299 24.99 -13.24 4.27
C ILE A 299 26.38 -13.60 4.81
N ARG A 300 27.32 -13.91 3.91
CA ARG A 300 28.70 -14.22 4.30
C ARG A 300 29.36 -12.99 4.93
N LYS A 301 30.15 -13.21 6.00
CA LYS A 301 30.75 -12.18 6.87
C LYS A 301 31.50 -11.04 6.19
N ASN A 302 32.13 -11.29 5.04
CA ASN A 302 32.94 -10.31 4.29
C ASN A 302 32.27 -9.84 2.98
N THR A 303 30.94 -9.94 2.91
CA THR A 303 30.18 -9.42 1.77
C THR A 303 29.84 -7.95 2.04
N LEU A 304 30.07 -7.07 1.06
CA LEU A 304 29.56 -5.70 1.10
C LEU A 304 28.02 -5.75 1.11
N VAL A 305 27.40 -5.09 2.08
CA VAL A 305 25.95 -4.95 2.20
C VAL A 305 25.60 -3.46 2.21
N ILE A 306 24.76 -3.03 1.28
CA ILE A 306 24.15 -1.71 1.32
C ILE A 306 22.77 -1.85 1.97
N SER A 307 22.53 -1.17 3.09
CA SER A 307 21.32 -1.40 3.90
C SER A 307 20.81 -0.18 4.64
N ASP A 308 19.51 -0.17 4.93
CA ASP A 308 18.83 0.74 5.86
C ASP A 308 19.07 0.43 7.34
N LYS A 309 19.81 -0.63 7.67
CA LYS A 309 20.20 -0.98 9.04
C LYS A 309 21.57 -0.40 9.37
N ILE A 310 21.69 0.15 10.58
CA ILE A 310 22.98 0.59 11.12
C ILE A 310 23.65 -0.64 11.74
N ASP A 311 24.85 -0.95 11.27
CA ASP A 311 25.67 -2.04 11.79
C ASP A 311 27.11 -1.55 11.97
N ILE A 312 27.80 -2.05 12.99
CA ILE A 312 29.19 -1.71 13.30
C ILE A 312 30.18 -2.37 12.34
N ASN A 313 29.75 -3.38 11.58
CA ASN A 313 30.56 -4.06 10.60
C ASN A 313 30.91 -3.12 9.43
N PRO A 314 32.19 -2.90 9.12
CA PRO A 314 32.61 -1.99 8.04
C PRO A 314 32.17 -2.44 6.64
N TYR A 315 31.70 -3.67 6.47
CA TYR A 315 31.11 -4.11 5.19
C TYR A 315 29.63 -3.72 5.06
N TRP A 316 29.00 -3.19 6.10
CA TRP A 316 27.64 -2.65 6.05
C TRP A 316 27.69 -1.14 5.84
N GLN A 317 27.08 -0.68 4.76
CA GLN A 317 27.13 0.71 4.35
C GLN A 317 25.71 1.22 4.10
N ARG A 318 25.44 2.48 4.42
CA ARG A 318 24.15 3.12 4.19
C ARG A 318 23.95 3.54 2.75
N ASN A 319 25.00 4.08 2.13
CA ASN A 319 24.94 4.69 0.81
C ASN A 319 25.98 4.08 -0.11
N ILE A 320 25.54 3.58 -1.27
CA ILE A 320 26.41 3.00 -2.28
C ILE A 320 27.43 3.99 -2.85
N TYR A 321 27.11 5.30 -2.86
CA TYR A 321 27.99 6.34 -3.40
C TYR A 321 28.86 7.04 -2.35
N ASP A 322 28.68 6.71 -1.07
CA ASP A 322 29.44 7.29 0.04
C ASP A 322 29.80 6.20 1.05
N ILE A 323 30.70 5.30 0.62
CA ILE A 323 31.18 4.19 1.45
C ILE A 323 32.39 4.59 2.29
N THR A 324 32.40 4.13 3.54
CA THR A 324 33.49 4.40 4.50
C THR A 324 34.72 3.50 4.28
N ILE A 325 34.60 2.44 3.48
CA ILE A 325 35.71 1.52 3.16
C ILE A 325 36.79 2.27 2.39
N LYS A 326 38.03 2.21 2.90
CA LYS A 326 39.22 2.82 2.28
C LYS A 326 39.73 1.99 1.10
N ASN A 327 38.95 1.90 0.03
CA ASN A 327 39.33 1.24 -1.21
C ASN A 327 38.85 2.07 -2.42
N GLU A 328 39.79 2.75 -3.07
CA GLU A 328 39.48 3.67 -4.17
C GLU A 328 38.94 2.95 -5.41
N ASN A 329 39.45 1.75 -5.70
CA ASN A 329 38.97 0.93 -6.82
C ASN A 329 37.51 0.52 -6.60
N LEU A 330 37.15 0.14 -5.37
CA LEU A 330 35.78 -0.20 -5.01
C LEU A 330 34.86 1.03 -5.12
N LYS A 331 35.28 2.18 -4.61
CA LYS A 331 34.52 3.44 -4.74
C LYS A 331 34.27 3.78 -6.20
N ASN A 332 35.32 3.74 -7.03
CA ASN A 332 35.23 4.00 -8.46
C ASN A 332 34.29 3.02 -9.17
N LEU A 333 34.34 1.74 -8.79
CA LEU A 333 33.42 0.72 -9.31
C LEU A 333 31.97 1.04 -8.93
N LEU A 334 31.67 1.33 -7.67
CA LEU A 334 30.30 1.62 -7.21
C LEU A 334 29.75 2.91 -7.84
N MET A 335 30.60 3.87 -8.18
CA MET A 335 30.21 5.09 -8.92
C MET A 335 29.71 4.82 -10.35
N THR A 336 29.93 3.60 -10.88
CA THR A 336 29.35 3.15 -12.15
C THR A 336 27.92 2.62 -12.00
N PHE A 337 27.43 2.46 -10.77
CA PHE A 337 26.04 2.09 -10.50
C PHE A 337 25.14 3.28 -10.86
N ARG A 338 24.61 3.28 -12.08
CA ARG A 338 23.80 4.37 -12.66
C ARG A 338 22.60 3.81 -13.40
N GLU A 339 21.54 4.61 -13.51
CA GLU A 339 20.26 4.17 -14.04
C GLU A 339 20.37 3.54 -15.43
N ASP A 340 21.24 4.06 -16.30
CA ASP A 340 21.50 3.58 -17.66
C ASP A 340 22.29 2.26 -17.74
N LYS A 341 22.89 1.82 -16.62
CA LYS A 341 23.73 0.61 -16.54
C LYS A 341 23.13 -0.51 -15.70
N ILE A 342 21.95 -0.31 -15.12
CA ILE A 342 21.31 -1.29 -14.23
C ILE A 342 20.26 -2.08 -14.98
N PHE A 343 20.33 -3.40 -14.86
CA PHE A 343 19.41 -4.37 -15.42
C PHE A 343 18.85 -5.29 -14.34
N TYR A 344 17.65 -5.80 -14.56
CA TYR A 344 16.90 -6.60 -13.58
C TYR A 344 16.51 -7.95 -14.17
N CYS A 345 16.44 -8.98 -13.33
CA CYS A 345 16.05 -10.32 -13.78
C CYS A 345 14.59 -10.41 -14.25
N ASN A 346 13.72 -9.55 -13.72
CA ASN A 346 12.35 -9.35 -14.17
C ASN A 346 11.83 -7.97 -13.72
N ASP A 347 10.70 -7.55 -14.28
CA ASP A 347 10.11 -6.24 -14.02
C ASP A 347 9.74 -6.04 -12.55
N LEU A 348 9.25 -7.09 -11.90
CA LEU A 348 8.84 -7.07 -10.50
C LEU A 348 10.02 -6.74 -9.59
N VAL A 349 11.16 -7.36 -9.82
CA VAL A 349 12.37 -7.16 -9.03
C VAL A 349 12.88 -5.73 -9.17
N GLY A 350 12.89 -5.15 -10.36
CA GLY A 350 13.32 -3.76 -10.49
C GLY A 350 12.33 -2.75 -9.94
N THR A 351 11.04 -3.08 -9.95
CA THR A 351 10.01 -2.29 -9.26
C THR A 351 10.20 -2.34 -7.76
N ASP A 352 10.34 -3.55 -7.21
CA ASP A 352 10.55 -3.76 -5.79
C ASP A 352 11.83 -3.06 -5.31
N PHE A 353 12.94 -3.26 -6.04
CA PHE A 353 14.23 -2.64 -5.75
C PHE A 353 14.13 -1.11 -5.68
N LYS A 354 13.56 -0.47 -6.72
CA LYS A 354 13.43 1.00 -6.78
C LYS A 354 12.51 1.56 -5.70
N GLN A 355 11.56 0.79 -5.20
CA GLN A 355 10.63 1.21 -4.14
C GLN A 355 11.23 1.10 -2.74
N VAL A 356 12.13 0.12 -2.49
CA VAL A 356 12.68 -0.11 -1.14
C VAL A 356 13.96 0.68 -0.84
N ILE A 357 14.75 1.04 -1.85
CA ILE A 357 16.02 1.74 -1.62
C ILE A 357 15.77 3.13 -1.02
N ASP A 358 16.64 3.54 -0.09
CA ASP A 358 16.57 4.84 0.60
C ASP A 358 17.50 5.90 -0.02
N PHE A 359 18.20 5.56 -1.11
CA PHE A 359 19.08 6.47 -1.84
C PHE A 359 18.57 6.73 -3.27
N SER A 360 19.00 7.86 -3.84
CA SER A 360 18.68 8.20 -5.24
C SER A 360 19.69 7.56 -6.19
N ILE A 361 19.22 6.76 -7.15
CA ILE A 361 20.06 6.24 -8.23
C ILE A 361 20.50 7.44 -9.10
N ARG A 362 21.80 7.52 -9.39
CA ARG A 362 22.34 8.57 -10.26
C ARG A 362 21.93 8.31 -11.70
N ARG A 363 21.57 9.39 -12.41
CA ARG A 363 21.33 9.38 -13.85
C ARG A 363 22.64 9.37 -14.63
#